data_AF-A0A2M6WE63-F1
#
_entry.id   AF-A0A2M6WE63-F1
#
_cell.length_a   1.000
_cell.length_b   1.000
_cell.length_c   1.000
_cell.angle_alpha   90.00
_cell.angle_beta   90.00
_cell.angle_gamma   90.00
#
_symmetry.space_group_name_H-M   'P 1'
#
loop_
_entity.id
_entity.type
_entity.pdbx_description
1 polymer ?
#
loop_
_entity_poly.entity_id
_entity_poly.type
_entity_poly.pdbx_seq_one_letter_code
_entity_poly.pdbx_strand_id
1 'polypeptide(L)'
;MDTLLLIMIAFIGVALGYILANSDTRERMSVFINTERHRQKESRKLMLLAKLTREGRITNDDVQKLFDVSHSTATRYFDELQEEGKIVERGDGAGTYYTLPGEDSEKE
;
A
#
# COMPACT_ATOMS: atom_id res chain seq x y z
N MET A 1 48.28 -19.29 -2.03
CA MET A 1 47.33 -18.86 -3.09
C MET A 1 46.36 -17.79 -2.54
N ASP A 2 46.82 -17.03 -1.55
CA ASP A 2 45.93 -16.30 -0.65
C ASP A 2 45.99 -14.78 -0.88
N THR A 3 47.09 -14.30 -1.45
CA THR A 3 47.28 -12.88 -1.79
C THR A 3 46.41 -12.44 -2.98
N LEU A 4 46.24 -13.29 -4.00
CA LEU A 4 45.36 -13.01 -5.13
C LEU A 4 43.88 -12.95 -4.72
N LEU A 5 43.47 -13.80 -3.77
CA LEU A 5 42.11 -13.80 -3.22
C LEU A 5 41.84 -12.52 -2.41
N LEU A 6 42.81 -12.07 -1.60
CA LEU A 6 42.69 -10.82 -0.84
C LEU A 6 42.61 -9.59 -1.76
N ILE A 7 43.37 -9.56 -2.86
CA ILE A 7 43.30 -8.46 -3.85
C ILE A 7 41.94 -8.44 -4.55
N MET A 8 41.37 -9.60 -4.88
CA MET A 8 40.02 -9.70 -5.48
C MET A 8 38.93 -9.21 -4.51
N ILE A 9 38.99 -9.59 -3.23
CA ILE A 9 38.04 -9.11 -2.21
C ILE A 9 38.16 -7.59 -2.04
N ALA A 10 39.38 -7.06 -2.00
CA ALA A 10 39.62 -5.62 -1.90
C ALA A 10 39.06 -4.86 -3.12
N PHE A 11 39.27 -5.38 -4.33
CA PHE A 11 38.73 -4.79 -5.56
C PHE A 11 37.20 -4.82 -5.59
N ILE A 12 36.60 -5.94 -5.19
CA ILE A 12 35.15 -6.08 -5.10
C ILE A 12 34.58 -5.10 -4.08
N GLY A 13 35.21 -4.95 -2.92
CA GLY A 13 34.79 -4.00 -1.89
C GLY A 13 34.88 -2.54 -2.33
N VAL A 14 35.96 -2.16 -3.03
CA VAL A 14 36.14 -0.80 -3.57
C VAL A 14 35.15 -0.54 -4.71
N ALA A 15 34.93 -1.51 -5.61
CA ALA A 15 33.96 -1.39 -6.69
C ALA A 15 32.52 -1.28 -6.14
N LEU A 16 32.14 -2.12 -5.17
CA LEU A 16 30.86 -2.03 -4.46
C LEU A 16 30.72 -0.69 -3.75
N GLY A 17 31.77 -0.24 -3.05
CA GLY A 17 31.81 1.05 -2.39
C GLY A 17 31.60 2.20 -3.35
N TYR A 18 32.25 2.19 -4.51
CA TYR A 18 32.12 3.22 -5.54
C TYR A 18 30.72 3.21 -6.19
N ILE A 19 30.15 2.03 -6.48
CA ILE A 19 28.80 1.87 -7.04
C ILE A 19 27.72 2.32 -6.05
N LEU A 20 27.89 2.03 -4.75
CA LEU A 20 26.96 2.44 -3.69
C LEU A 20 27.12 3.91 -3.28
N ALA A 21 28.33 4.48 -3.42
CA ALA A 21 28.60 5.89 -3.14
C ALA A 21 28.09 6.83 -4.25
N ASN A 22 27.87 6.33 -5.47
CA ASN A 22 27.21 7.11 -6.51
C ASN A 22 25.70 7.20 -6.23
N SER A 23 25.22 8.40 -5.89
CA SER A 23 23.86 8.68 -5.41
C SER A 23 22.74 8.32 -6.39
N ASP A 24 23.03 8.16 -7.69
CA ASP A 24 22.06 7.81 -8.73
C ASP A 24 21.42 6.41 -8.53
N THR A 25 22.14 5.48 -7.93
CA THR A 25 21.67 4.10 -7.71
C THR A 25 20.59 4.04 -6.63
N ARG A 26 20.70 4.91 -5.61
CA ARG A 26 19.71 5.02 -4.53
C ARG A 26 18.40 5.65 -5.00
N GLU A 27 18.47 6.63 -5.90
CA GLU A 27 17.30 7.33 -6.44
C GLU A 27 16.47 6.43 -7.36
N ARG A 28 17.10 5.64 -8.24
CA ARG A 28 16.37 4.67 -9.07
C ARG A 28 15.65 3.62 -8.23
N MET A 29 16.31 3.11 -7.20
CA MET A 29 15.72 2.11 -6.30
C MET A 29 14.52 2.67 -5.53
N SER A 30 14.59 3.91 -5.05
CA SER A 30 13.47 4.53 -4.33
C SER A 30 12.27 4.79 -5.24
N VAL A 31 12.48 5.19 -6.50
CA VAL A 31 11.40 5.38 -7.49
C VAL A 31 10.69 4.06 -7.82
N PHE A 32 11.45 2.97 -7.99
CA PHE A 32 10.85 1.64 -8.23
C PHE A 32 10.06 1.14 -7.02
N ILE A 33 10.61 1.25 -5.81
CA ILE A 33 9.93 0.84 -4.57
C ILE A 33 8.64 1.66 -4.35
N ASN A 34 8.68 2.96 -4.65
CA ASN A 34 7.51 3.81 -4.50
C ASN A 34 6.42 3.44 -5.51
N THR A 35 6.79 3.19 -6.77
CA THR A 35 5.84 2.84 -7.84
C THR A 35 5.08 1.55 -7.55
N GLU A 36 5.78 0.50 -7.08
CA GLU A 36 5.14 -0.78 -6.77
C GLU A 36 4.20 -0.68 -5.56
N ARG A 37 4.59 0.07 -4.52
CA ARG A 37 3.70 0.34 -3.38
C ARG A 37 2.45 1.11 -3.80
N HIS A 38 2.59 2.11 -4.67
CA HIS A 38 1.45 2.84 -5.22
C HIS A 38 0.51 1.92 -6.00
N ARG A 39 1.04 1.07 -6.89
CA ARG A 39 0.22 0.13 -7.68
C ARG A 39 -0.56 -0.85 -6.82
N GLN A 40 0.09 -1.46 -5.82
CA GLN A 40 -0.58 -2.40 -4.91
C GLN A 40 -1.72 -1.72 -4.14
N LYS A 41 -1.49 -0.49 -3.71
CA LYS A 41 -2.48 0.31 -2.99
C LYS A 41 -3.69 0.65 -3.86
N GLU A 42 -3.48 1.11 -5.09
CA GLU A 42 -4.56 1.37 -6.04
C GLU A 42 -5.36 0.10 -6.37
N SER A 43 -4.68 -1.03 -6.56
CA SER A 43 -5.35 -2.32 -6.77
C SER A 43 -6.24 -2.71 -5.58
N ARG A 44 -5.78 -2.49 -4.34
CA ARG A 44 -6.56 -2.76 -3.14
C ARG A 44 -7.79 -1.85 -3.05
N LYS A 45 -7.66 -0.56 -3.36
CA LYS A 45 -8.79 0.38 -3.42
C LYS A 45 -9.86 -0.08 -4.42
N LEU A 46 -9.46 -0.57 -5.60
CA LEU A 46 -10.40 -1.12 -6.58
C LEU A 46 -11.13 -2.36 -6.07
N MET A 47 -10.43 -3.26 -5.35
CA MET A 47 -11.05 -4.44 -4.75
C MET A 47 -12.06 -4.06 -3.65
N LEU A 48 -11.79 -3.01 -2.87
CA LEU A 48 -12.73 -2.49 -1.87
C LEU A 48 -14.01 -1.97 -2.54
N LEU A 49 -13.89 -1.19 -3.62
CA LEU A 49 -15.05 -0.70 -4.37
C LEU A 49 -15.87 -1.85 -4.97
N ALA A 50 -15.21 -2.85 -5.56
CA ALA A 50 -15.92 -4.02 -6.08
C ALA A 50 -16.65 -4.81 -4.99
N LYS A 51 -16.06 -4.91 -3.78
CA LYS A 51 -16.70 -5.53 -2.62
C LYS A 51 -17.89 -4.71 -2.13
N LEU A 52 -17.75 -3.39 -2.07
CA LEU A 52 -18.82 -2.45 -1.74
C LEU A 52 -20.00 -2.57 -2.70
N THR A 53 -19.78 -2.60 -4.01
CA THR A 53 -20.84 -2.79 -5.01
C THR A 53 -21.59 -4.12 -4.82
N ARG A 54 -20.93 -5.16 -4.32
CA ARG A 54 -21.55 -6.48 -4.12
C ARG A 54 -22.27 -6.61 -2.78
N GLU A 55 -21.73 -6.02 -1.72
CA GLU A 55 -22.16 -6.26 -0.34
C GLU A 55 -22.88 -5.06 0.29
N GLY A 56 -22.84 -3.89 -0.37
CA GLY A 56 -23.45 -2.62 0.04
C GLY A 56 -22.72 -1.91 1.19
N ARG A 57 -21.96 -2.65 2.01
CA ARG A 57 -21.16 -2.06 3.10
C ARG A 57 -19.88 -2.83 3.37
N ILE A 58 -18.91 -2.16 3.98
CA ILE A 58 -17.64 -2.76 4.42
C ILE A 58 -17.12 -2.11 5.69
N THR A 59 -16.44 -2.86 6.55
CA THR A 59 -15.84 -2.36 7.80
C THR A 59 -14.30 -2.38 7.75
N ASN A 60 -13.65 -1.66 8.68
CA ASN A 60 -12.20 -1.74 8.85
C ASN A 60 -11.72 -3.18 9.12
N ASP A 61 -12.48 -3.97 9.87
CA ASP A 61 -12.13 -5.36 10.17
C ASP A 61 -12.17 -6.26 8.93
N ASP A 62 -13.10 -6.00 8.00
CA ASP A 62 -13.16 -6.73 6.73
C ASP A 62 -11.90 -6.47 5.89
N VAL A 63 -11.41 -5.22 5.87
CA VAL A 63 -10.20 -4.84 5.12
C VAL A 63 -8.95 -5.44 5.76
N GLN A 64 -8.85 -5.40 7.09
CA GLN A 64 -7.74 -6.02 7.82
C GLN A 64 -7.65 -7.51 7.50
N LYS A 65 -8.78 -8.23 7.53
CA LYS A 65 -8.85 -9.66 7.19
C LYS A 65 -8.59 -9.95 5.72
N LEU A 66 -9.07 -9.09 4.82
CA LEU A 66 -8.95 -9.31 3.37
C LEU A 66 -7.53 -9.11 2.85
N PHE A 67 -6.78 -8.15 3.41
CA PHE A 67 -5.45 -7.78 2.91
C PHE A 67 -4.31 -8.05 3.88
N ASP A 68 -4.60 -8.60 5.06
CA ASP A 68 -3.63 -8.82 6.15
C ASP A 68 -2.86 -7.54 6.48
N VAL A 69 -3.61 -6.48 6.81
CA VAL A 69 -3.07 -5.14 7.09
C VAL A 69 -3.48 -4.66 8.48
N SER A 70 -2.72 -3.71 9.03
CA SER A 70 -3.08 -3.06 10.29
C SER A 70 -4.36 -2.24 10.16
N HIS A 71 -5.06 -2.03 11.29
CA HIS A 71 -6.20 -1.11 11.38
C HIS A 71 -5.89 0.26 10.75
N SER A 72 -4.75 0.87 11.10
CA SER A 72 -4.33 2.16 10.54
C SER A 72 -4.13 2.15 9.02
N THR A 73 -3.71 1.02 8.46
CA THR A 73 -3.56 0.89 7.00
C THR A 73 -4.92 0.76 6.32
N ALA A 74 -5.87 0.05 6.95
CA ALA A 74 -7.25 -0.01 6.48
C ALA A 74 -7.93 1.36 6.51
N THR A 75 -7.82 2.09 7.63
CA THR A 75 -8.34 3.46 7.76
C THR A 75 -7.82 4.35 6.64
N ARG A 76 -6.51 4.34 6.38
CA ARG A 76 -5.91 5.14 5.29
C ARG A 76 -6.48 4.83 3.91
N TYR A 77 -6.83 3.57 3.63
CA TYR A 77 -7.46 3.23 2.34
C TYR A 77 -8.85 3.84 2.21
N PHE A 78 -9.62 3.89 3.30
CA PHE A 78 -10.93 4.53 3.31
C PHE A 78 -10.84 6.04 3.30
N ASP A 79 -9.93 6.64 4.08
CA ASP A 79 -9.68 8.09 4.08
C ASP A 79 -9.45 8.59 2.66
N GLU A 80 -8.58 7.91 1.89
CA GLU A 80 -8.31 8.28 0.50
C GLU A 80 -9.52 8.08 -0.42
N LEU A 81 -10.27 6.99 -0.24
CA LEU A 81 -11.48 6.77 -1.02
C LEU A 81 -12.58 7.79 -0.70
N GLN A 82 -12.62 8.30 0.54
CA GLN A 82 -13.53 9.38 0.98
C GLN A 82 -13.07 10.73 0.42
N GLU A 83 -11.78 11.03 0.48
CA GLU A 83 -11.18 12.22 -0.14
C GLU A 83 -11.42 12.25 -1.65
N GLU A 84 -11.37 11.09 -2.31
CA GLU A 84 -11.72 10.91 -3.73
C GLU A 84 -13.23 10.93 -4.00
N GLY A 85 -14.08 10.99 -2.96
CA GLY A 85 -15.54 11.04 -3.07
C GLY A 85 -16.19 9.72 -3.52
N LYS A 86 -15.48 8.60 -3.42
CA LYS A 86 -15.93 7.28 -3.92
C LYS A 86 -16.73 6.46 -2.91
N ILE A 87 -16.60 6.77 -1.63
CA ILE A 87 -17.30 6.09 -0.53
C ILE A 87 -17.71 7.12 0.53
N VAL A 88 -18.62 6.74 1.42
CA VAL A 88 -18.99 7.55 2.58
C VAL A 88 -18.99 6.72 3.85
N GLU A 89 -18.47 7.29 4.94
CA GLU A 89 -18.53 6.70 6.27
C GLU A 89 -19.93 6.83 6.86
N ARG A 90 -20.34 5.79 7.57
CA ARG A 90 -21.63 5.64 8.24
C ARG A 90 -21.42 4.97 9.59
N GLY A 91 -22.26 5.32 10.57
CA GLY A 91 -22.13 4.83 11.94
C GLY A 91 -21.13 5.64 12.77
N ASP A 92 -20.90 5.18 14.00
CA ASP A 92 -19.98 5.81 14.95
C ASP A 92 -19.27 4.74 15.80
N GLY A 93 -18.01 5.01 16.15
CA GLY A 93 -17.16 4.13 16.95
C GLY A 93 -17.07 2.69 16.42
N ALA A 94 -17.47 1.72 17.25
CA ALA A 94 -17.42 0.29 16.91
C ALA A 94 -18.44 -0.11 15.81
N GLY A 95 -19.40 0.78 15.52
CA GLY A 95 -20.41 0.57 14.48
C GLY A 95 -20.05 1.22 13.14
N THR A 96 -18.83 1.73 12.96
CA THR A 96 -18.42 2.40 11.72
C THR A 96 -18.33 1.41 10.55
N TYR A 97 -18.97 1.77 9.44
CA TYR A 97 -18.89 1.09 8.15
C TYR A 97 -18.89 2.11 7.00
N TYR A 98 -18.51 1.65 5.82
CA TYR A 98 -18.43 2.47 4.61
C TYR A 98 -19.40 1.95 3.55
N THR A 99 -19.99 2.84 2.77
CA THR A 99 -20.94 2.55 1.68
C THR A 99 -20.61 3.37 0.42
N LEU A 100 -21.24 3.05 -0.72
CA LEU A 100 -21.17 3.92 -1.90
C LEU A 100 -22.01 5.19 -1.69
N PRO A 101 -21.61 6.34 -2.25
CA PRO A 101 -22.40 7.56 -2.19
C PRO A 101 -23.78 7.34 -2.81
N GLY A 102 -24.84 7.63 -2.06
CA GLY A 102 -26.22 7.55 -2.54
C GLY A 102 -26.90 6.18 -2.37
N GLU A 103 -26.25 5.17 -1.81
CA GLU A 103 -26.87 3.86 -1.51
C GLU A 103 -27.76 3.84 -0.24
N ASP A 104 -28.01 5.00 0.38
CA ASP A 104 -28.84 5.09 1.60
C ASP A 104 -30.37 4.92 1.34
N SER A 105 -30.82 4.60 0.11
CA SER A 105 -32.24 4.67 -0.27
C SER A 105 -33.01 3.35 -0.43
N GLU A 106 -32.42 2.16 -0.19
CA GLU A 106 -33.14 0.90 -0.45
C GLU A 106 -32.92 -0.19 0.60
N LYS A 107 -33.17 0.08 1.89
CA LYS A 107 -33.53 -0.98 2.86
C LYS A 107 -34.51 -0.44 3.90
N GLU A 108 -35.74 -0.17 3.45
CA GLU A 108 -36.94 -0.18 4.30
C GLU A 108 -37.59 -1.57 4.25
#